data_AF-A0A8C0MX96-F1
#
_entry.id   AF-A0A8C0MX96-F1
#
_cell.length_a   1.000
_cell.length_b   1.000
_cell.length_c   1.000
_cell.angle_alpha   90.00
_cell.angle_beta   90.00
_cell.angle_gamma   90.00
#
_symmetry.space_group_name_H-M   'P 1'
#
loop_
_entity.id
_entity.type
_entity.pdbx_description
1 polymer ?
#
loop_
_entity_poly.entity_id
_entity_poly.type
_entity_poly.pdbx_seq_one_letter_code
_entity_poly.pdbx_strand_id
1 'polypeptide(L)'
;MARCGAALLLLLLAAASLRTGEAFRCFTCELPTPVSLCKNISVCKPEDTACKTTLLQIESEYPFHQSPMVTRSCSSSCIATDPDSIGAAHLVFCCFHDLCNSVQASRLLGHLP
;
A
#
# COMPACT_ATOMS: atom_id res chain seq x y z
N MET A 1 3.04 -52.87 10.38
CA MET A 1 2.17 -51.90 9.66
C MET A 1 1.96 -50.57 10.40
N ALA A 2 2.20 -50.47 11.72
CA ALA A 2 1.96 -49.24 12.50
C ALA A 2 2.91 -48.05 12.24
N ARG A 3 4.09 -48.26 11.62
CA ARG A 3 5.09 -47.20 11.40
C ARG A 3 4.82 -46.35 10.15
N CYS A 4 4.06 -46.86 9.17
CA CYS A 4 3.69 -46.10 7.96
C CYS A 4 2.67 -45.01 8.25
N GLY A 5 1.70 -45.26 9.14
CA GLY A 5 0.64 -44.29 9.44
C GLY A 5 1.17 -43.03 10.13
N ALA A 6 2.12 -43.18 11.05
CA ALA A 6 2.73 -42.05 11.76
C ALA A 6 3.56 -41.15 10.82
N ALA A 7 4.32 -41.74 9.90
CA ALA A 7 5.11 -40.98 8.92
C ALA A 7 4.22 -40.20 7.94
N LEU A 8 3.10 -40.79 7.52
CA LEU A 8 2.15 -40.14 6.62
C LEU A 8 1.45 -38.94 7.31
N LEU A 9 1.08 -39.08 8.58
CA LEU A 9 0.47 -38.00 9.36
C LEU A 9 1.41 -36.81 9.55
N LEU A 10 2.69 -37.07 9.82
CA LEU A 10 3.72 -36.03 9.97
C LEU A 10 3.96 -35.28 8.64
N LEU A 11 3.97 -35.99 7.51
CA LEU A 11 4.10 -35.35 6.19
C LEU A 11 2.91 -34.43 5.86
N LEU A 12 1.69 -34.86 6.21
CA LEU A 12 0.48 -34.06 5.97
C LEU A 12 0.47 -32.77 6.81
N LEU A 13 0.90 -32.84 8.07
CA LEU A 13 1.04 -31.66 8.94
C LEU A 13 2.10 -30.68 8.42
N ALA A 14 3.23 -31.20 7.90
CA ALA A 14 4.26 -30.37 7.29
C ALA A 14 3.77 -29.68 6.00
N ALA A 15 3.05 -30.40 5.13
CA ALA A 15 2.48 -29.83 3.91
C ALA A 15 1.41 -28.76 4.20
N ALA A 16 0.60 -28.94 5.26
CA ALA A 16 -0.40 -27.96 5.67
C ALA A 16 0.21 -26.67 6.26
N SER A 17 1.47 -26.72 6.71
CA SER A 17 2.19 -25.55 7.24
C SER A 17 2.79 -24.65 6.15
N LEU A 18 2.78 -25.09 4.88
CA LEU A 18 3.15 -24.23 3.75
C LEU A 18 2.08 -23.15 3.58
N ARG A 19 2.35 -21.96 4.11
CA ARG A 19 1.58 -20.76 3.78
C ARG A 19 1.69 -20.55 2.28
N THR A 20 0.57 -20.65 1.58
CA THR A 20 0.43 -20.06 0.24
C THR A 20 0.66 -18.57 0.40
N GLY A 21 1.81 -18.06 -0.08
CA GLY A 21 2.09 -16.64 -0.04
C GLY A 21 1.00 -15.91 -0.81
N GLU A 22 0.23 -15.07 -0.14
CA GLU A 22 -0.69 -14.17 -0.84
C GLU A 22 0.14 -13.22 -1.70
N ALA A 23 -0.24 -13.05 -2.97
CA ALA A 23 0.42 -12.11 -3.84
C ALA A 23 0.19 -10.69 -3.29
N PHE A 24 1.26 -9.94 -3.06
CA PHE A 24 1.18 -8.59 -2.50
C PHE A 24 0.42 -7.65 -3.45
N ARG A 25 -0.61 -6.99 -2.94
CA ARG A 25 -1.47 -6.06 -3.71
C ARG A 25 -1.50 -4.69 -3.08
N CYS A 26 -1.67 -3.69 -3.93
CA CYS A 26 -1.85 -2.29 -3.53
C CYS A 26 -2.97 -1.65 -4.35
N PHE A 27 -3.54 -0.56 -3.83
CA PHE A 27 -4.30 0.36 -4.66
C PHE A 27 -3.35 1.13 -5.59
N THR A 28 -3.70 1.31 -6.86
CA THR A 28 -2.89 1.99 -7.87
C THR A 28 -3.71 2.96 -8.72
N CYS A 29 -3.05 3.98 -9.26
CA CYS A 29 -3.55 4.84 -10.33
C CYS A 29 -2.37 5.49 -11.06
N GLU A 30 -2.37 5.41 -12.39
CA GLU A 30 -1.27 5.89 -13.24
C GLU A 30 -1.21 7.43 -13.33
N LEU A 31 -2.37 8.08 -13.28
CA LEU A 31 -2.52 9.52 -13.36
C LEU A 31 -2.97 10.10 -12.00
N PRO A 32 -2.62 11.36 -11.68
CA PRO A 32 -3.16 12.05 -10.51
C PRO A 32 -4.68 11.98 -10.49
N THR A 33 -5.21 11.29 -9.51
CA THR A 33 -6.63 10.96 -9.41
C THR A 33 -7.13 11.39 -8.03
N PRO A 34 -8.36 11.89 -7.88
CA PRO A 34 -8.92 12.17 -6.56
C PRO A 34 -8.81 10.92 -5.67
N VAL A 35 -8.38 11.10 -4.42
CA VAL A 35 -8.16 9.98 -3.48
C VAL A 35 -9.38 9.07 -3.31
N SER A 36 -10.59 9.61 -3.47
CA SER A 36 -11.84 8.86 -3.42
C SER A 36 -12.02 7.88 -4.60
N LEU A 37 -11.36 8.15 -5.72
CA LEU A 37 -11.46 7.42 -6.98
C LEU A 37 -10.25 6.51 -7.26
N CYS A 38 -9.07 6.80 -6.71
CA CYS A 38 -7.87 5.96 -6.88
C CYS A 38 -7.95 4.66 -6.06
N LYS A 39 -8.82 3.74 -6.49
CA LYS A 39 -9.15 2.47 -5.80
C LYS A 39 -8.94 1.23 -6.67
N ASN A 40 -8.17 1.34 -7.76
CA ASN A 40 -7.86 0.17 -8.58
C ASN A 40 -6.92 -0.77 -7.80
N ILE A 41 -7.28 -2.04 -7.67
CA ILE A 41 -6.43 -3.04 -7.00
C ILE A 41 -5.51 -3.65 -8.05
N SER A 42 -4.20 -3.59 -7.84
CA SER A 42 -3.21 -4.25 -8.71
C SER A 42 -2.35 -5.22 -7.90
N VAL A 43 -2.03 -6.35 -8.53
CA VAL A 43 -1.00 -7.28 -8.04
C VAL A 43 0.36 -6.65 -8.31
N CYS A 44 1.16 -6.50 -7.26
CA CYS A 44 2.48 -5.93 -7.36
C CYS A 44 3.49 -6.95 -7.89
N LYS A 45 4.67 -6.48 -8.30
CA LYS A 45 5.74 -7.38 -8.72
C LYS A 45 6.31 -8.14 -7.50
N PRO A 46 6.93 -9.31 -7.69
CA PRO A 46 7.54 -10.05 -6.60
C PRO A 46 8.62 -9.28 -5.83
N GLU A 47 9.32 -8.36 -6.51
CA GLU A 47 10.31 -7.47 -5.89
C GLU A 47 9.72 -6.29 -5.11
N ASP A 48 8.43 -5.99 -5.29
CA ASP A 48 7.76 -4.88 -4.59
C ASP A 48 7.36 -5.31 -3.18
N THR A 49 7.75 -4.51 -2.18
CA THR A 49 7.48 -4.79 -0.76
C THR A 49 6.63 -3.72 -0.10
N ALA A 50 6.33 -2.62 -0.80
CA ALA A 50 5.61 -1.48 -0.26
C ALA A 50 4.54 -0.96 -1.21
N CYS A 51 3.44 -0.48 -0.64
CA CYS A 51 2.52 0.41 -1.31
C CYS A 51 2.95 1.86 -1.07
N LYS A 52 3.15 2.61 -2.16
CA LYS A 52 3.49 4.02 -2.16
C LYS A 52 2.26 4.86 -2.50
N THR A 53 2.03 5.93 -1.74
CA THR A 53 1.04 6.97 -2.07
C THR A 53 1.74 8.31 -2.12
N THR A 54 1.60 9.03 -3.21
CA THR A 54 2.10 10.40 -3.35
C THR A 54 0.91 11.34 -3.38
N LEU A 55 0.84 12.26 -2.42
CA LEU A 55 -0.16 13.31 -2.39
C LEU A 55 0.36 14.50 -3.18
N LEU A 56 -0.43 14.93 -4.17
CA LEU A 56 -0.16 16.15 -4.92
C LEU A 56 -0.90 17.29 -4.22
N GLN A 57 -0.13 18.20 -3.63
CA GLN A 57 -0.66 19.45 -3.11
C GLN A 57 -1.11 20.27 -4.32
N ILE A 58 -2.42 20.43 -4.46
CA ILE A 58 -2.97 21.39 -5.41
C ILE A 58 -2.88 22.73 -4.71
N GLU A 59 -2.17 23.71 -5.25
CA GLU A 59 -2.32 25.08 -4.81
C GLU A 59 -3.72 25.53 -5.21
N SER A 60 -4.61 25.72 -4.24
CA SER A 60 -5.94 26.26 -4.49
C SER A 60 -6.22 27.39 -3.52
N GLU A 61 -6.96 28.38 -4.00
CA GLU A 61 -7.36 29.52 -3.20
C GLU A 61 -8.43 29.07 -2.20
N TYR A 62 -8.32 29.53 -0.96
CA TYR A 62 -9.28 29.19 0.08
C TYR A 62 -10.69 29.66 -0.33
N PRO A 63 -11.75 28.85 -0.11
CA PRO A 63 -11.77 27.51 0.47
C PRO A 63 -11.48 26.36 -0.51
N PHE A 64 -10.73 25.35 -0.05
CA PHE A 64 -10.45 24.11 -0.78
C PHE A 64 -11.70 23.24 -0.89
N HIS A 65 -12.46 23.38 -1.98
CA HIS A 65 -13.63 22.54 -2.24
C HIS A 65 -13.32 21.22 -2.95
N GLN A 66 -12.06 20.97 -3.33
CA GLN A 66 -11.68 19.83 -4.17
C GLN A 66 -11.02 18.72 -3.35
N SER A 67 -11.31 17.46 -3.69
CA SER A 67 -10.62 16.31 -3.10
C SER A 67 -9.12 16.32 -3.47
N PRO A 68 -8.21 15.99 -2.54
CA PRO A 68 -6.79 15.94 -2.84
C PRO A 68 -6.50 14.88 -3.92
N MET A 69 -5.60 15.24 -4.84
CA MET A 69 -5.15 14.35 -5.90
C MET A 69 -4.01 13.47 -5.37
N VAL A 70 -4.04 12.20 -5.73
CA VAL A 70 -3.01 11.24 -5.34
C VAL A 70 -2.57 10.41 -6.54
N THR A 71 -1.33 9.92 -6.48
CA THR A 71 -0.88 8.78 -7.27
C THR A 71 -0.55 7.64 -6.32
N ARG A 72 -0.94 6.41 -6.67
CA ARG A 72 -0.64 5.22 -5.89
C ARG A 72 0.06 4.20 -6.76
N SER A 73 1.08 3.55 -6.21
CA SER A 73 1.87 2.54 -6.93
C SER A 73 2.44 1.49 -5.99
N CYS A 74 2.82 0.35 -6.55
CA CYS A 74 3.70 -0.61 -5.88
C CYS A 74 5.14 -0.12 -5.95
N SER A 75 5.96 -0.49 -4.96
CA SER A 75 7.38 -0.17 -4.96
C SER A 75 8.22 -1.17 -4.17
N SER A 76 9.41 -1.47 -4.69
CA SER A 76 10.47 -2.23 -4.00
C SER A 76 11.20 -1.42 -2.92
N SER A 77 11.13 -0.09 -2.98
CA SER A 77 11.72 0.80 -1.98
C SER A 77 10.87 2.05 -1.81
N CYS A 78 10.45 2.32 -0.57
CA CYS A 78 9.59 3.47 -0.28
C CYS A 78 10.15 4.23 0.91
N ILE A 79 10.42 5.51 0.70
CA ILE A 79 10.87 6.45 1.73
C ILE A 79 9.76 7.49 1.88
N ALA A 80 9.17 7.56 3.08
CA ALA A 80 8.16 8.55 3.38
C ALA A 80 8.78 9.94 3.46
N THR A 81 8.02 10.97 3.10
CA THR A 81 8.48 12.35 3.26
C THR A 81 8.61 12.66 4.75
N ASP A 82 9.75 13.24 5.12
CA ASP A 82 9.99 13.75 6.48
C ASP A 82 9.10 14.99 6.71
N PRO A 83 8.27 15.01 7.77
CA PRO A 83 7.38 16.14 8.06
C PRO A 83 8.14 17.45 8.35
N ASP A 84 9.41 17.39 8.75
CA ASP A 84 10.24 18.55 9.05
C ASP A 84 10.99 19.07 7.79
N SER A 85 10.84 18.40 6.65
CA SER A 85 11.47 18.79 5.40
C SER A 85 10.75 19.99 4.76
N ILE A 86 11.34 21.17 4.90
CA ILE A 86 10.83 22.41 4.30
C ILE A 86 10.97 22.34 2.78
N GLY A 87 9.86 22.50 2.05
CA GLY A 87 9.85 22.65 0.59
C GLY A 87 9.63 21.37 -0.22
N ALA A 88 9.25 20.25 0.41
CA ALA A 88 8.85 19.06 -0.34
C ALA A 88 7.54 19.30 -1.11
N ALA A 89 7.61 19.31 -2.45
CA ALA A 89 6.44 19.56 -3.32
C ALA A 89 5.35 18.47 -3.21
N HIS A 90 5.70 17.28 -2.75
CA HIS A 90 4.81 16.13 -2.67
C HIS A 90 5.05 15.32 -1.39
N LEU A 91 3.98 14.98 -0.68
CA LEU A 91 4.02 14.11 0.50
C LEU A 91 3.95 12.65 0.07
N VAL A 92 4.94 11.86 0.45
CA VAL A 92 5.02 10.42 0.18
C VAL A 92 4.67 9.64 1.45
N PHE A 93 3.73 8.71 1.32
CA PHE A 93 3.33 7.76 2.36
C PHE A 93 3.66 6.33 1.91
N CYS A 94 4.18 5.53 2.86
CA CYS A 94 4.63 4.16 2.61
C CYS A 94 3.98 3.19 3.61
N CYS A 95 3.58 2.02 3.13
CA CYS A 95 3.09 0.92 3.99
C CYS A 95 3.41 -0.44 3.35
N PHE A 96 3.50 -1.51 4.15
CA PHE A 96 4.15 -2.78 3.76
C PHE A 96 3.26 -4.01 3.95
N HIS A 97 1.95 -3.85 3.81
CA HIS A 97 0.97 -4.95 3.91
C HIS A 97 -0.11 -4.81 2.82
N ASP A 98 -0.76 -5.92 2.49
CA ASP A 98 -1.72 -6.00 1.39
C ASP A 98 -2.81 -4.92 1.53
N LEU A 99 -3.03 -4.14 0.45
CA LEU A 99 -4.06 -3.10 0.34
C LEU A 99 -4.01 -2.00 1.44
N CYS A 100 -2.84 -1.82 2.07
CA CYS A 100 -2.66 -0.88 3.18
C CYS A 100 -2.89 0.59 2.80
N ASN A 101 -2.69 0.94 1.54
CA ASN A 101 -2.80 2.30 1.04
C ASN A 101 -4.24 2.72 0.70
N SER A 102 -5.26 2.15 1.37
CA SER A 102 -6.67 2.48 1.21
C SER A 102 -7.09 3.86 1.77
N VAL A 103 -6.18 4.52 2.50
CA VAL A 103 -6.43 5.74 3.30
C VAL A 103 -7.29 6.81 2.61
N GLN A 104 -8.22 7.37 3.39
CA GLN A 104 -9.19 8.37 2.96
C GLN A 104 -8.61 9.79 3.04
N ALA A 105 -9.13 10.72 2.22
CA ALA A 105 -8.67 12.12 2.12
C ALA A 105 -8.43 12.79 3.48
N SER A 106 -9.39 12.64 4.41
CA SER A 106 -9.37 13.27 5.72
C SER A 106 -8.22 12.80 6.61
N ARG A 107 -7.74 11.55 6.43
CA ARG A 107 -6.59 11.02 7.17
C ARG A 107 -5.25 11.46 6.57
N LEU A 108 -5.21 11.71 5.27
CA LEU A 108 -4.03 12.25 4.60
C LEU A 108 -3.83 13.74 4.92
N LEU A 109 -4.94 14.48 5.10
CA LEU A 109 -4.94 15.91 5.45
C LEU A 109 -4.88 16.16 6.96
N GLY A 110 -5.40 15.26 7.80
CA GLY A 110 -5.36 15.38 9.26
C GLY A 110 -3.99 15.17 9.91
N HIS A 111 -2.93 15.07 9.11
CA HIS A 111 -1.52 15.13 9.57
C HIS A 111 -0.89 16.50 9.31
N LEU A 112 -1.62 17.46 8.73
CA LEU A 112 -1.19 18.84 8.66
C LEU A 112 -1.70 19.58 9.91
N PRO A 113 -0.81 20.07 10.79
CA PRO A 113 -1.21 20.88 11.95
C PRO A 113 -1.85 22.20 11.54
#